data_AF-A0A954CQA3-F1
#
_entry.id   AF-A0A954CQA3-F1
#
_cell.length_a   1.000
_cell.length_b   1.000
_cell.length_c   1.000
_cell.angle_alpha   90.00
_cell.angle_beta   90.00
_cell.angle_gamma   90.00
#
_symmetry.space_group_name_H-M   'P 1'
#
loop_
_entity.id
_entity.type
_entity.pdbx_description
1 polymer ?
#
loop_
_entity_poly.entity_id
_entity_poly.type
_entity_poly.pdbx_seq_one_letter_code
_entity_poly.pdbx_strand_id
1 'polypeptide(L)'
;MDTKRIVAPLLVVACAGCISGGGAPSLWPPSDFSLSVSAQHRSADGQSVLYQRFFVDYDGLAIYREADDQVADGLPVFDVVSEYQLDPQSLRWLSRLASRAGLFRSDSAFESNATPVDSHVELRWTGFDSAGRLSSEIDSGGVLDRMIHVVNAFLPEGRSFGFSGMTGDEEPRSVSRVPEPLEWVDGSLRRHRWYVGRFDDDADFAIDTLAIACRAEDREVAEAMLRLVEKRAPTAGVGPLGEGGEDWKDRIDAYRRAVDAVPR
;
A
#
# COMPACT_ATOMS: atom_id res chain seq x y z
N MET A 1 -33.38 -28.29 -71.87
CA MET A 1 -33.45 -28.09 -70.41
C MET A 1 -32.28 -28.85 -69.83
N ASP A 2 -31.21 -28.16 -69.43
CA ASP A 2 -30.19 -28.78 -68.60
C ASP A 2 -29.41 -27.72 -67.82
N THR A 3 -29.13 -28.06 -66.57
CA THR A 3 -29.14 -27.14 -65.44
C THR A 3 -27.73 -26.70 -65.09
N LYS A 4 -27.40 -25.41 -65.29
CA LYS A 4 -26.12 -24.82 -64.85
C LYS A 4 -26.08 -24.74 -63.32
N ARG A 5 -25.28 -25.61 -62.69
CA ARG A 5 -24.90 -25.48 -61.27
C ARG A 5 -23.87 -24.36 -61.12
N ILE A 6 -24.28 -23.25 -60.51
CA ILE A 6 -23.41 -22.18 -60.06
C ILE A 6 -22.83 -22.61 -58.71
N VAL A 7 -21.53 -22.89 -58.67
CA VAL A 7 -20.79 -23.13 -57.43
C VAL A 7 -20.33 -21.76 -56.92
N ALA A 8 -20.96 -21.28 -55.86
CA ALA A 8 -20.52 -20.07 -55.15
C ALA A 8 -19.28 -20.39 -54.32
N PRO A 9 -18.22 -19.56 -54.34
CA PRO A 9 -17.11 -19.72 -53.41
C PRO A 9 -17.56 -19.22 -52.04
N LEU A 10 -17.67 -20.14 -51.09
CA LEU A 10 -17.85 -19.85 -49.67
C LEU A 10 -16.54 -19.25 -49.15
N LEU A 11 -16.45 -17.92 -49.15
CA LEU A 11 -15.33 -17.18 -48.57
C LEU A 11 -15.48 -17.26 -47.03
N VAL A 12 -14.88 -18.27 -46.42
CA VAL A 12 -14.75 -18.36 -44.96
C VAL A 12 -13.70 -17.33 -44.55
N VAL A 13 -14.16 -16.14 -44.17
CA VAL A 13 -13.34 -15.14 -43.47
C VAL A 13 -13.10 -15.69 -42.07
N ALA A 14 -11.96 -16.37 -41.90
CA ALA A 14 -11.41 -16.64 -40.58
C ALA A 14 -10.94 -15.29 -40.00
N CYS A 15 -11.86 -14.59 -39.33
CA CYS A 15 -11.49 -13.62 -38.31
C CYS A 15 -10.83 -14.41 -37.18
N ALA A 16 -9.55 -14.71 -37.33
CA ALA A 16 -8.70 -14.97 -36.19
C ALA A 16 -8.81 -13.73 -35.32
N GLY A 17 -9.64 -13.83 -34.28
CA GLY A 17 -9.70 -12.83 -33.24
C GLY A 17 -8.29 -12.65 -32.74
N CYS A 18 -7.70 -11.49 -33.05
CA CYS A 18 -6.72 -10.90 -32.19
C CYS A 18 -7.41 -10.74 -30.84
N ILE A 19 -7.38 -11.79 -30.03
CA ILE A 19 -7.45 -11.66 -28.59
C ILE A 19 -6.32 -10.67 -28.31
N SER A 20 -6.72 -9.45 -28.00
CA SER A 20 -5.87 -8.35 -27.64
C SER A 20 -5.05 -8.80 -26.44
N GLY A 21 -3.92 -9.44 -26.70
CA GLY A 21 -2.78 -9.42 -25.81
C GLY A 21 -2.43 -7.95 -25.70
N GLY A 22 -3.01 -7.28 -24.69
CA GLY A 22 -2.78 -5.88 -24.41
C GLY A 22 -1.28 -5.66 -24.37
N GLY A 23 -0.74 -5.09 -25.44
CA GLY A 23 0.64 -4.67 -25.47
C GLY A 23 0.83 -3.75 -24.27
N ALA A 24 1.79 -4.08 -23.41
CA ALA A 24 2.08 -3.29 -22.23
C ALA A 24 2.17 -1.81 -22.66
N PRO A 25 1.33 -0.92 -22.12
CA PRO A 25 1.29 0.47 -22.55
C PRO A 25 2.71 1.05 -22.48
N SER A 26 3.08 1.90 -23.43
CA SER A 26 4.40 2.55 -23.44
C SER A 26 4.59 3.53 -22.27
N LEU A 27 3.50 3.87 -21.58
CA LEU A 27 3.42 4.75 -20.43
C LEU A 27 3.54 3.92 -19.14
N TRP A 28 4.77 3.79 -18.65
CA TRP A 28 5.07 3.24 -17.32
C TRP A 28 5.63 4.35 -16.41
N PRO A 29 5.22 4.39 -15.12
CA PRO A 29 4.03 3.70 -14.59
C PRO A 29 2.74 4.28 -15.22
N PRO A 30 1.58 3.60 -15.10
CA PRO A 30 0.31 4.24 -15.43
C PRO A 30 0.04 5.43 -14.47
N SER A 31 -0.77 6.39 -14.89
CA SER A 31 -0.99 7.65 -14.14
C SER A 31 -1.79 7.47 -12.84
N ASP A 32 -2.42 6.31 -12.67
CA ASP A 32 -3.13 5.88 -11.48
C ASP A 32 -2.29 4.90 -10.64
N PHE A 33 -1.02 4.71 -10.95
CA PHE A 33 -0.16 3.78 -10.22
C PHE A 33 0.02 4.20 -8.77
N SER A 34 -0.33 3.32 -7.85
CA SER A 34 0.12 3.42 -6.47
C SER A 34 0.45 2.02 -5.94
N LEU A 35 1.37 1.94 -4.99
CA LEU A 35 1.70 0.70 -4.30
C LEU A 35 1.94 1.02 -2.83
N SER A 36 1.28 0.27 -1.94
CA SER A 36 1.50 0.36 -0.51
C SER A 36 1.83 -1.03 0.03
N VAL A 37 2.83 -1.12 0.89
CA VAL A 37 3.13 -2.31 1.69
C VAL A 37 3.04 -1.92 3.15
N SER A 38 2.42 -2.74 3.97
CA SER A 38 2.32 -2.55 5.41
C SER A 38 2.62 -3.84 6.13
N ALA A 39 3.39 -3.77 7.21
CA ALA A 39 3.62 -4.89 8.10
C ALA A 39 3.02 -4.60 9.48
N GLN A 40 2.32 -5.60 9.99
CA GLN A 40 1.65 -5.58 11.28
C GLN A 40 2.17 -6.73 12.12
N HIS A 41 2.33 -6.51 13.42
CA HIS A 41 2.56 -7.57 14.38
C HIS A 41 1.40 -7.64 15.36
N ARG A 42 1.24 -8.77 16.05
CA ARG A 42 0.24 -8.88 17.10
C ARG A 42 0.84 -8.50 18.45
N SER A 43 0.23 -7.54 19.14
CA SER A 43 0.61 -7.15 20.50
C SER A 43 0.32 -8.27 21.50
N ALA A 44 0.87 -8.16 22.71
CA ALA A 44 0.60 -9.11 23.80
C ALA A 44 -0.91 -9.22 24.13
N ASP A 45 -1.67 -8.15 23.89
CA ASP A 45 -3.12 -8.07 24.12
C ASP A 45 -3.94 -8.58 22.93
N GLY A 46 -3.27 -9.09 21.88
CA GLY A 46 -3.90 -9.67 20.70
C GLY A 46 -4.31 -8.65 19.63
N GLN A 47 -4.03 -7.36 19.83
CA GLN A 47 -4.32 -6.31 18.86
C GLN A 47 -3.30 -6.32 17.71
N SER A 48 -3.76 -6.10 16.48
CA SER A 48 -2.87 -5.91 15.33
C SER A 48 -2.30 -4.49 15.34
N VAL A 49 -0.98 -4.40 15.38
CA VAL A 49 -0.24 -3.14 15.43
C VAL A 49 0.55 -2.97 14.15
N LEU A 50 0.26 -1.93 13.39
CA LEU A 50 1.05 -1.51 12.23
C LEU A 50 2.41 -1.00 12.71
N TYR A 51 3.50 -1.63 12.28
CA TYR A 51 4.85 -1.24 12.70
C TYR A 51 5.74 -0.78 11.53
N GLN A 52 5.42 -1.16 10.28
CA GLN A 52 6.13 -0.65 9.10
C GLN A 52 5.16 -0.37 7.97
N ARG A 53 5.45 0.67 7.18
CA ARG A 53 4.71 0.99 5.96
C ARG A 53 5.63 1.56 4.90
N PHE A 54 5.38 1.18 3.66
CA PHE A 54 5.99 1.75 2.48
C PHE A 54 4.89 2.14 1.51
N PHE A 55 4.99 3.31 0.91
CA PHE A 55 4.07 3.81 -0.09
C PHE A 55 4.86 4.40 -1.25
N VAL A 56 4.38 4.20 -2.47
CA VAL A 56 4.89 4.88 -3.66
C VAL A 56 3.74 5.27 -4.59
N ASP A 57 3.82 6.49 -5.12
CA ASP A 57 2.84 7.08 -6.04
C ASP A 57 3.34 7.09 -7.50
N TYR A 58 2.46 7.40 -8.46
CA TYR A 58 2.75 7.38 -9.90
C TYR A 58 3.78 8.43 -10.33
N ASP A 59 3.99 9.46 -9.52
CA ASP A 59 5.00 10.49 -9.76
C ASP A 59 6.36 10.13 -9.18
N GLY A 60 6.48 9.01 -8.45
CA GLY A 60 7.70 8.48 -7.88
C GLY A 60 7.98 8.94 -6.46
N LEU A 61 7.08 9.70 -5.84
CA LEU A 61 7.12 9.93 -4.40
C LEU A 61 7.07 8.59 -3.68
N ALA A 62 8.07 8.30 -2.85
CA ALA A 62 8.17 7.13 -2.02
C ALA A 62 8.30 7.53 -0.56
N ILE A 63 7.53 6.87 0.31
CA ILE A 63 7.48 7.13 1.75
C ILE A 63 7.62 5.79 2.47
N TYR A 64 8.68 5.66 3.24
CA TYR A 64 8.87 4.58 4.19
C TYR A 64 8.63 5.09 5.61
N ARG A 65 7.97 4.29 6.42
CA ARG A 65 7.63 4.58 7.81
C ARG A 65 7.91 3.33 8.64
N GLU A 66 8.49 3.53 9.80
CA GLU A 66 8.61 2.52 10.84
C GLU A 66 8.17 3.14 12.16
N ALA A 67 7.42 2.38 12.95
CA ALA A 67 6.95 2.75 14.26
C ALA A 67 7.82 2.06 15.30
N ASP A 68 8.09 2.79 16.38
CA ASP A 68 8.68 2.22 17.58
C ASP A 68 7.72 1.18 18.18
N ASP A 69 8.26 0.22 18.91
CA ASP A 69 7.49 -0.80 19.63
C ASP A 69 6.57 -0.20 20.70
N GLN A 70 6.74 1.10 21.02
CA GLN A 70 5.86 1.86 21.89
C GLN A 70 4.61 2.36 21.16
N VAL A 71 3.61 1.49 21.10
CA VAL A 71 2.27 1.84 20.64
C VAL A 71 1.59 2.72 21.70
N ALA A 72 1.32 3.98 21.38
CA ALA A 72 0.47 4.82 22.22
C ALA A 72 -1.00 4.45 21.98
N ASP A 73 -1.66 3.80 22.94
CA ASP A 73 -3.11 3.50 22.90
C ASP A 73 -3.62 2.81 21.61
N GLY A 74 -2.81 1.94 21.00
CA GLY A 74 -3.18 1.23 19.77
C GLY A 74 -2.98 2.02 18.46
N LEU A 75 -2.42 3.23 18.53
CA LEU A 75 -2.04 4.03 17.36
C LEU A 75 -0.60 3.73 16.93
N PRO A 76 -0.35 3.48 15.63
CA PRO A 76 1.02 3.39 15.13
C PRO A 76 1.68 4.75 15.19
N VAL A 77 2.67 4.93 16.07
CA VAL A 77 3.47 6.14 16.14
C VAL A 77 4.74 5.92 15.34
N PHE A 78 4.75 6.41 14.10
CA PHE A 78 5.94 6.36 13.25
C PHE A 78 7.01 7.32 13.77
N ASP A 79 8.05 6.78 14.37
CA ASP A 79 9.22 7.52 14.84
C ASP A 79 10.24 7.72 13.71
N VAL A 80 10.32 6.76 12.78
CA VAL A 80 11.19 6.80 11.61
C VAL A 80 10.36 7.06 10.35
N VAL A 81 10.70 8.13 9.63
CA VAL A 81 10.06 8.43 8.33
C VAL A 81 11.13 8.76 7.28
N SER A 82 11.17 7.98 6.20
CA SER A 82 12.02 8.27 5.05
C SER A 82 11.15 8.69 3.87
N GLU A 83 11.47 9.82 3.27
CA GLU A 83 10.78 10.32 2.09
C GLU A 83 11.78 10.60 0.99
N TYR A 84 11.47 10.14 -0.20
CA TYR A 84 12.34 10.31 -1.34
C TYR A 84 11.61 10.23 -2.66
N GLN A 85 12.25 10.81 -3.67
CA GLN A 85 11.77 10.80 -5.03
C GLN A 85 12.53 9.70 -5.78
N LEU A 86 11.82 8.65 -6.18
CA LEU A 86 12.34 7.71 -7.15
C LEU A 86 12.52 8.43 -8.49
N ASP A 87 13.68 8.25 -9.11
CA ASP A 87 13.87 8.73 -10.47
C ASP A 87 12.95 7.98 -11.45
N PRO A 88 12.61 8.57 -12.61
CA PRO A 88 11.67 7.96 -13.54
C PRO A 88 12.06 6.56 -14.02
N GLN A 89 13.35 6.22 -14.05
CA GLN A 89 13.80 4.88 -14.44
C GLN A 89 13.55 3.86 -13.31
N SER A 90 13.85 4.24 -12.06
CA SER A 90 13.56 3.44 -10.87
C SER A 90 12.06 3.15 -10.72
N LEU A 91 11.20 4.17 -10.88
CA LEU A 91 9.75 4.01 -10.81
C LEU A 91 9.18 3.13 -11.95
N ARG A 92 9.69 3.32 -13.18
CA ARG A 92 9.36 2.44 -14.31
C ARG A 92 9.78 1.00 -14.03
N TRP A 93 10.91 0.81 -13.37
CA TRP A 93 11.40 -0.52 -13.05
C TRP A 93 10.50 -1.18 -12.01
N LEU A 94 10.18 -0.48 -10.92
CA LEU A 94 9.28 -0.95 -9.87
C LEU A 94 7.92 -1.38 -10.45
N SER A 95 7.25 -0.50 -11.19
CA SER A 95 5.93 -0.78 -11.79
C SER A 95 5.97 -1.95 -12.79
N ARG A 96 7.05 -2.09 -13.57
CA ARG A 96 7.24 -3.24 -14.47
C ARG A 96 7.55 -4.54 -13.75
N LEU A 97 8.28 -4.49 -12.64
CA LEU A 97 8.51 -5.65 -11.79
C LEU A 97 7.20 -6.08 -11.13
N ALA A 98 6.41 -5.13 -10.64
CA ALA A 98 5.08 -5.37 -10.10
C ALA A 98 4.15 -6.08 -11.12
N SER A 99 4.11 -5.56 -12.35
CA SER A 99 3.38 -6.21 -13.43
C SER A 99 3.88 -7.62 -13.74
N ARG A 100 5.20 -7.81 -13.79
CA ARG A 100 5.83 -9.12 -14.05
C ARG A 100 5.60 -10.12 -12.92
N ALA A 101 5.55 -9.66 -11.68
CA ALA A 101 5.25 -10.50 -10.52
C ALA A 101 3.81 -11.05 -10.58
N GLY A 102 2.94 -10.43 -11.39
CA GLY A 102 1.54 -10.82 -11.58
C GLY A 102 0.55 -9.85 -10.95
N LEU A 103 1.01 -8.73 -10.36
CA LEU A 103 0.19 -7.89 -9.49
C LEU A 103 -1.10 -7.40 -10.15
N PHE A 104 -1.03 -6.95 -11.41
CA PHE A 104 -2.21 -6.46 -12.15
C PHE A 104 -3.07 -7.57 -12.80
N ARG A 105 -2.75 -8.84 -12.56
CA ARG A 105 -3.51 -10.00 -13.07
C ARG A 105 -4.19 -10.78 -11.94
N SER A 106 -3.91 -10.43 -10.70
CA SER A 106 -4.47 -11.09 -9.53
C SER A 106 -5.84 -10.48 -9.23
N ASP A 107 -6.92 -11.19 -9.59
CA ASP A 107 -8.31 -10.82 -9.27
C ASP A 107 -8.67 -10.99 -7.77
N SER A 108 -7.66 -11.08 -6.91
CA SER A 108 -7.80 -11.61 -5.56
C SER A 108 -8.29 -10.57 -4.56
N ALA A 109 -9.61 -10.41 -4.48
CA ALA A 109 -10.28 -10.17 -3.20
C ALA A 109 -10.52 -11.53 -2.55
N PHE A 110 -9.64 -11.96 -1.66
CA PHE A 110 -9.84 -13.17 -0.86
C PHE A 110 -9.83 -12.80 0.61
N GLU A 111 -10.91 -13.17 1.30
CA GLU A 111 -10.97 -13.23 2.75
C GLU A 111 -10.37 -14.57 3.18
N SER A 112 -9.38 -14.53 4.06
CA SER A 112 -8.84 -15.75 4.69
C SER A 112 -9.36 -15.88 6.09
N ASN A 113 -9.69 -17.12 6.45
CA ASN A 113 -9.98 -17.54 7.81
C ASN A 113 -8.73 -18.15 8.48
N ALA A 114 -7.52 -17.76 8.05
CA ALA A 114 -6.28 -18.33 8.56
C ALA A 114 -6.05 -18.00 10.04
N THR A 115 -5.44 -18.96 10.72
CA THR A 115 -4.98 -18.78 12.10
C THR A 115 -4.02 -17.60 12.18
N PRO A 116 -4.11 -16.78 13.23
CA PRO A 116 -3.28 -15.60 13.34
C PRO A 116 -1.80 -15.95 13.40
N VAL A 117 -1.00 -15.28 12.58
CA VAL A 117 0.46 -15.36 12.59
C VAL A 117 1.00 -14.15 13.35
N ASP A 118 2.16 -14.29 13.99
CA ASP A 118 2.78 -13.20 14.77
C ASP A 118 3.15 -11.97 13.92
N SER A 119 3.28 -12.14 12.60
CA SER A 119 3.56 -11.05 11.65
C SER A 119 2.72 -11.20 10.38
N HIS A 120 2.06 -10.11 10.01
CA HIS A 120 1.18 -10.00 8.85
C HIS A 120 1.72 -8.91 7.91
N VAL A 121 2.00 -9.27 6.66
CA VAL A 121 2.37 -8.30 5.62
C VAL A 121 1.24 -8.22 4.62
N GLU A 122 0.87 -6.99 4.31
CA GLU A 122 -0.16 -6.66 3.35
C GLU A 122 0.41 -5.74 2.28
N LEU A 123 0.04 -6.02 1.04
CA LEU A 123 0.36 -5.22 -0.13
C LEU A 123 -0.93 -4.78 -0.81
N ARG A 124 -1.02 -3.49 -1.14
CA ARG A 124 -2.10 -2.89 -1.92
C ARG A 124 -1.54 -2.19 -3.14
N TRP A 125 -2.36 -2.10 -4.18
CA TRP A 125 -1.99 -1.37 -5.38
C TRP A 125 -3.19 -0.74 -6.07
N THR A 126 -2.87 0.24 -6.90
CA THR A 126 -3.72 0.78 -7.95
C THR A 126 -2.89 0.87 -9.23
N GLY A 127 -3.50 0.68 -10.39
CA GLY A 127 -2.84 0.84 -11.68
C GLY A 127 -3.60 0.16 -12.80
N PHE A 128 -3.66 0.81 -13.96
CA PHE A 128 -4.43 0.34 -15.12
C PHE A 128 -5.92 0.18 -14.81
N ASP A 129 -6.51 1.16 -14.13
CA ASP A 129 -7.91 1.19 -13.71
C ASP A 129 -8.31 0.00 -12.82
N SER A 130 -7.30 -0.65 -12.22
CA SER A 130 -7.45 -1.83 -11.38
C SER A 130 -6.86 -1.54 -10.00
N ALA A 131 -7.49 -2.06 -8.96
CA ALA A 131 -6.99 -2.02 -7.60
C ALA A 131 -7.03 -3.42 -7.01
N GLY A 132 -6.16 -3.69 -6.03
CA GLY A 132 -6.20 -4.96 -5.34
C GLY A 132 -5.39 -5.00 -4.06
N ARG A 133 -5.44 -6.17 -3.40
CA ARG A 133 -4.78 -6.46 -2.13
C ARG A 133 -4.22 -7.89 -2.11
N LEU A 134 -3.06 -8.06 -1.50
CA LEU A 134 -2.44 -9.36 -1.19
C LEU A 134 -2.01 -9.34 0.28
N SER A 135 -2.12 -10.48 0.97
CA SER A 135 -1.66 -10.61 2.35
C SER A 135 -1.04 -11.96 2.66
N SER A 136 -0.06 -11.97 3.57
CA SER A 136 0.74 -13.15 3.93
C SER A 136 -0.04 -14.25 4.64
N GLU A 137 -1.23 -13.95 5.17
CA GLU A 137 -2.14 -14.94 5.78
C GLU A 137 -2.84 -15.85 4.76
N ILE A 138 -2.87 -15.44 3.49
CA ILE A 138 -3.72 -16.03 2.45
C ILE A 138 -2.87 -16.69 1.37
N ASP A 139 -1.68 -16.15 1.13
CA ASP A 139 -0.83 -16.60 0.03
C ASP A 139 0.66 -16.30 0.32
N SER A 140 1.34 -17.22 1.01
CA SER A 140 2.81 -17.22 1.06
C SER A 140 3.44 -17.78 -0.24
N GLY A 141 2.64 -17.96 -1.30
CA GLY A 141 3.04 -18.54 -2.57
C GLY A 141 3.29 -17.51 -3.68
N GLY A 142 4.53 -17.03 -3.77
CA GLY A 142 5.14 -16.61 -5.04
C GLY A 142 4.88 -15.17 -5.50
N VAL A 143 3.64 -14.64 -5.52
CA VAL A 143 3.42 -13.24 -5.96
C VAL A 143 3.81 -12.26 -4.86
N LEU A 144 3.30 -12.47 -3.64
CA LEU A 144 3.61 -11.60 -2.50
C LEU A 144 5.11 -11.62 -2.18
N ASP A 145 5.73 -12.80 -2.06
CA ASP A 145 7.17 -12.97 -1.85
C ASP A 145 8.00 -12.16 -2.86
N ARG A 146 7.72 -12.34 -4.16
CA ARG A 146 8.41 -11.59 -5.22
C ARG A 146 8.21 -10.09 -5.08
N MET A 147 7.00 -9.67 -4.73
CA MET A 147 6.72 -8.24 -4.54
C MET A 147 7.44 -7.65 -3.35
N ILE A 148 7.51 -8.37 -2.24
CA ILE A 148 8.24 -7.92 -1.06
C ILE A 148 9.73 -7.81 -1.35
N HIS A 149 10.33 -8.78 -2.07
CA HIS A 149 11.71 -8.67 -2.55
C HIS A 149 11.93 -7.44 -3.43
N VAL A 150 11.02 -7.20 -4.38
CA VAL A 150 11.07 -6.02 -5.25
C VAL A 150 11.02 -4.73 -4.45
N VAL A 151 10.10 -4.63 -3.48
CA VAL A 151 9.92 -3.44 -2.63
C VAL A 151 11.14 -3.21 -1.75
N ASN A 152 11.70 -4.25 -1.15
CA ASN A 152 12.89 -4.16 -0.30
C ASN A 152 14.08 -3.52 -1.02
N ALA A 153 14.19 -3.69 -2.35
CA ALA A 153 15.25 -3.05 -3.13
C ALA A 153 15.12 -1.53 -3.28
N PHE A 154 13.96 -0.96 -2.93
CA PHE A 154 13.68 0.47 -2.94
C PHE A 154 13.59 1.06 -1.53
N LEU A 155 13.83 0.28 -0.46
CA LEU A 155 13.80 0.79 0.90
C LEU A 155 15.12 1.45 1.33
N PRO A 156 15.11 2.28 2.40
CA PRO A 156 16.34 2.79 2.99
C PRO A 156 17.29 1.68 3.43
N GLU A 157 18.59 1.97 3.50
CA GLU A 157 19.60 0.99 3.89
C GLU A 157 19.30 0.40 5.27
N GLY A 158 19.44 -0.93 5.39
CA GLY A 158 19.15 -1.67 6.62
C GLY A 158 17.67 -1.92 6.91
N ARG A 159 16.75 -1.47 6.04
CA ARG A 159 15.30 -1.69 6.19
C ARG A 159 14.79 -2.76 5.23
N SER A 160 13.88 -3.59 5.70
CA SER A 160 13.23 -4.62 4.89
C SER A 160 11.88 -5.01 5.49
N PHE A 161 10.96 -5.41 4.62
CA PHE A 161 9.79 -6.18 5.01
C PHE A 161 10.12 -7.67 4.98
N GLY A 162 9.51 -8.42 5.90
CA GLY A 162 9.62 -9.88 5.94
C GLY A 162 8.46 -10.49 6.73
N PHE A 163 8.20 -11.76 6.48
CA PHE A 163 7.23 -12.56 7.22
C PHE A 163 7.67 -14.02 7.28
N SER A 164 7.09 -14.77 8.22
CA SER A 164 7.41 -16.19 8.39
C SER A 164 7.05 -16.99 7.14
N GLY A 165 8.02 -17.75 6.61
CA GLY A 165 7.83 -18.56 5.41
C GLY A 165 8.04 -17.83 4.08
N MET A 166 8.48 -16.56 4.09
CA MET A 166 8.89 -15.87 2.87
C MET A 166 10.05 -16.62 2.19
N THR A 167 9.91 -16.89 0.89
CA THR A 167 10.89 -17.63 0.08
C THR A 167 11.44 -16.78 -1.06
N GLY A 168 12.46 -17.30 -1.76
CA GLY A 168 13.07 -16.65 -2.93
C GLY A 168 14.29 -15.80 -2.59
N ASP A 169 15.03 -15.45 -3.63
CA ASP A 169 16.22 -14.59 -3.54
C ASP A 169 15.83 -13.11 -3.55
N GLU A 170 16.61 -12.28 -2.88
CA GLU A 170 16.48 -10.83 -2.95
C GLU A 170 16.68 -10.33 -4.38
N GLU A 171 15.64 -9.75 -4.98
CA GLU A 171 15.69 -9.13 -6.30
C GLU A 171 14.94 -7.80 -6.32
N PRO A 172 15.53 -6.72 -6.88
CA PRO A 172 16.93 -6.55 -7.27
C PRO A 172 17.89 -6.30 -6.08
N ARG A 173 19.21 -6.50 -6.27
CA ARG A 173 20.26 -6.34 -5.23
C ARG A 173 20.57 -4.88 -4.82
N SER A 174 19.54 -4.07 -4.59
CA SER A 174 19.54 -2.60 -4.39
C SER A 174 19.46 -1.76 -5.68
N VAL A 175 18.56 -0.78 -5.63
CA VAL A 175 18.55 0.36 -6.55
C VAL A 175 19.17 1.54 -5.79
N SER A 176 20.31 2.02 -6.28
CA SER A 176 21.10 3.06 -5.60
C SER A 176 20.31 4.36 -5.44
N ARG A 177 20.38 4.94 -4.23
CA ARG A 177 20.01 6.34 -3.82
C ARG A 177 18.69 6.54 -3.08
N VAL A 178 18.30 5.61 -2.20
CA VAL A 178 17.30 5.92 -1.17
C VAL A 178 18.00 6.75 -0.06
N PRO A 179 17.57 8.00 0.20
CA PRO A 179 18.09 8.82 1.30
C PRO A 179 17.86 8.15 2.66
N GLU A 180 18.71 8.50 3.63
CA GLU A 180 18.51 8.08 5.02
C GLU A 180 17.16 8.59 5.56
N PRO A 181 16.49 7.80 6.42
CA PRO A 181 15.30 8.24 7.13
C PRO A 181 15.53 9.53 7.92
N LEU A 182 14.50 10.37 8.02
CA LEU A 182 14.46 11.40 9.04
C LEU A 182 14.12 10.73 10.37
N GLU A 183 15.01 10.87 11.35
CA GLU A 183 14.85 10.29 12.70
C GLU A 183 14.13 11.23 13.68
N TRP A 184 13.63 12.39 13.24
CA TRP A 184 12.98 13.37 14.11
C TRP A 184 11.47 13.54 13.84
N VAL A 185 10.69 13.63 14.92
CA VAL A 185 9.23 13.74 14.86
C VAL A 185 8.77 15.07 14.21
N ASP A 186 9.44 16.19 14.51
CA ASP A 186 9.06 17.52 14.00
C ASP A 186 9.19 17.64 12.47
N GLY A 187 10.26 17.06 11.91
CA GLY A 187 10.45 17.03 10.46
C GLY A 187 9.43 16.15 9.76
N SER A 188 9.10 15.01 10.37
CA SER A 188 8.04 14.11 9.89
C SER A 188 6.69 14.82 9.88
N LEU A 189 6.33 15.53 10.96
CA LEU A 189 5.07 16.26 11.06
C LEU A 189 4.94 17.36 10.01
N ARG A 190 6.00 18.17 9.84
CA ARG A 190 6.00 19.28 8.86
C ARG A 190 5.71 18.79 7.45
N ARG A 191 6.29 17.65 7.06
CA ARG A 191 6.05 17.06 5.73
C ARG A 191 4.68 16.39 5.63
N HIS A 192 4.22 15.70 6.67
CA HIS A 192 2.90 15.08 6.69
C HIS A 192 1.76 16.09 6.53
N ARG A 193 1.88 17.30 7.09
CA ARG A 193 0.93 18.39 6.84
C ARG A 193 0.79 18.74 5.35
N TRP A 194 1.88 18.65 4.59
CA TRP A 194 1.84 18.87 3.13
C TRP A 194 1.12 17.72 2.41
N TYR A 195 1.38 16.48 2.81
CA TYR A 195 0.74 15.30 2.22
C TYR A 195 -0.76 15.23 2.43
N VAL A 196 -1.25 15.62 3.61
CA VAL A 196 -2.69 15.60 3.87
C VAL A 196 -3.43 16.53 2.91
N GLY A 197 -2.80 17.62 2.45
CA GLY A 197 -3.37 18.48 1.42
C GLY A 197 -3.29 17.90 0.00
N ARG A 198 -2.36 16.97 -0.26
CA ARG A 198 -2.18 16.30 -1.55
C ARG A 198 -3.02 15.03 -1.70
N PHE A 199 -3.15 14.27 -0.61
CA PHE A 199 -3.89 13.02 -0.49
C PHE A 199 -5.09 13.24 0.43
N ASP A 200 -5.89 14.26 0.11
CA ASP A 200 -7.01 14.74 0.92
C ASP A 200 -8.24 13.82 0.89
N ASP A 201 -8.13 12.64 0.29
CA ASP A 201 -9.09 11.54 0.37
C ASP A 201 -8.53 10.31 1.10
N ASP A 202 -7.22 10.24 1.37
CA ASP A 202 -6.60 9.05 1.96
C ASP A 202 -6.65 9.09 3.49
N ALA A 203 -7.59 8.34 4.07
CA ALA A 203 -7.79 8.24 5.51
C ALA A 203 -6.55 7.71 6.25
N ASP A 204 -5.75 6.86 5.61
CA ASP A 204 -4.56 6.31 6.23
C ASP A 204 -3.51 7.40 6.48
N PHE A 205 -3.30 8.30 5.51
CA PHE A 205 -2.41 9.45 5.71
C PHE A 205 -2.87 10.37 6.85
N ALA A 206 -4.18 10.53 7.03
CA ALA A 206 -4.72 11.34 8.12
C ALA A 206 -4.49 10.68 9.49
N ILE A 207 -4.66 9.36 9.60
CA ILE A 207 -4.37 8.59 10.81
C ILE A 207 -2.87 8.64 11.15
N ASP A 208 -2.00 8.48 10.14
CA ASP A 208 -0.56 8.54 10.33
C ASP A 208 -0.12 9.94 10.79
N THR A 209 -0.67 10.99 10.18
CA THR A 209 -0.38 12.38 10.56
C THR A 209 -0.90 12.70 11.96
N LEU A 210 -2.06 12.17 12.34
CA LEU A 210 -2.61 12.28 13.69
C LEU A 210 -1.65 11.69 14.71
N ALA A 211 -1.17 10.45 14.50
CA ALA A 211 -0.27 9.79 15.43
C ALA A 211 1.06 10.54 15.60
N ILE A 212 1.63 11.03 14.48
CA ILE A 212 2.85 11.86 14.50
C ILE A 212 2.59 13.18 15.25
N ALA A 213 1.43 13.83 15.04
CA ALA A 213 1.08 15.07 15.72
C ALA A 213 0.94 14.88 17.23
N CYS A 214 0.29 13.80 17.68
CA CYS A 214 0.20 13.46 19.10
C CYS A 214 1.59 13.27 19.71
N ARG A 215 2.50 12.59 19.00
CA ARG A 215 3.88 12.38 19.45
C ARG A 215 4.72 13.66 19.49
N ALA A 216 4.48 14.57 18.54
CA ALA A 216 5.12 15.88 18.47
C ALA A 216 4.57 16.89 19.50
N GLU A 217 3.58 16.48 20.29
CA GLU A 217 2.80 17.34 21.17
C GLU A 217 2.11 18.51 20.43
N ASP A 218 1.78 18.31 19.16
CA ASP A 218 1.15 19.32 18.30
C ASP A 218 -0.36 19.14 18.27
N ARG A 219 -1.01 19.67 19.33
CA ARG A 219 -2.46 19.52 19.54
C ARG A 219 -3.30 20.08 18.39
N GLU A 220 -2.91 21.21 17.80
CA GLU A 220 -3.67 21.85 16.73
C GLU A 220 -3.77 20.93 15.50
N VAL A 221 -2.65 20.31 15.11
CA VAL A 221 -2.63 19.36 13.99
C VAL A 221 -3.36 18.09 14.36
N ALA A 222 -3.14 17.57 15.57
CA ALA A 222 -3.78 16.35 16.01
C ALA A 222 -5.32 16.48 15.96
N GLU A 223 -5.86 17.59 16.47
CA GLU A 223 -7.30 17.89 16.39
C GLU A 223 -7.78 18.08 14.93
N ALA A 224 -6.98 18.71 14.07
CA ALA A 224 -7.32 18.86 12.65
C ALA A 224 -7.39 17.52 11.92
N MET A 225 -6.44 16.63 12.19
CA MET A 225 -6.42 15.29 11.60
C MET A 225 -7.51 14.40 12.16
N LEU A 226 -7.80 14.47 13.46
CA LEU A 226 -8.92 13.74 14.06
C LEU A 226 -10.24 14.11 13.38
N ARG A 227 -10.53 15.40 13.18
CA ARG A 227 -11.73 15.85 12.46
C ARG A 227 -11.79 15.29 11.03
N LEU A 228 -10.64 15.19 10.38
CA LEU A 228 -10.54 14.63 9.03
C LEU A 228 -10.83 13.14 9.01
N VAL A 229 -10.27 12.39 9.97
CA VAL A 229 -10.54 10.95 10.16
C VAL A 229 -12.02 10.71 10.49
N GLU A 230 -12.59 11.47 11.41
CA GLU A 230 -14.03 11.41 11.77
C GLU A 230 -14.94 11.66 10.57
N LYS A 231 -14.59 12.63 9.72
CA LYS A 231 -15.34 12.93 8.50
C LYS A 231 -15.33 11.76 7.51
N ARG A 232 -14.23 10.98 7.47
CA ARG A 232 -14.01 9.88 6.50
C ARG A 232 -14.38 8.49 7.02
N ALA A 233 -14.42 8.29 8.34
CA ALA A 233 -14.80 7.02 8.96
C ALA A 233 -16.15 6.43 8.46
N PRO A 234 -17.20 7.22 8.15
CA PRO A 234 -18.47 6.69 7.65
C PRO A 234 -18.43 6.25 6.18
N THR A 235 -17.49 6.75 5.39
CA THR A 235 -17.36 6.46 3.96
C THR A 235 -16.39 5.31 3.66
N ALA A 236 -15.52 4.99 4.60
CA ALA A 236 -14.57 3.88 4.52
C ALA A 236 -15.20 2.50 4.81
N GLY A 237 -16.47 2.27 4.42
CA GLY A 237 -17.17 0.98 4.59
C GLY A 237 -16.49 -0.23 3.91
N VAL A 238 -15.37 0.00 3.21
CA VAL A 238 -14.45 -0.99 2.60
C VAL A 238 -13.01 -0.55 2.91
N GLY A 239 -12.77 -0.19 4.17
CA GLY A 239 -11.58 0.53 4.61
C GLY A 239 -10.39 -0.38 4.96
N PRO A 240 -9.16 0.16 4.91
CA PRO A 240 -7.86 -0.48 5.15
C PRO A 240 -7.66 -1.40 6.35
N LEU A 241 -8.58 -1.44 7.30
CA LEU A 241 -8.32 -1.95 8.65
C LEU A 241 -9.30 -3.06 9.04
N GLY A 242 -9.87 -3.73 8.03
CA GLY A 242 -10.60 -4.97 8.20
C GLY A 242 -12.12 -4.80 8.20
N GLU A 243 -12.77 -5.59 7.36
CA GLU A 243 -14.16 -6.01 7.52
C GLU A 243 -14.20 -6.98 8.72
N GLY A 244 -14.06 -6.42 9.91
CA GLY A 244 -13.93 -7.18 11.14
C GLY A 244 -14.81 -6.66 12.25
N GLY A 245 -15.89 -5.92 11.94
CA GLY A 245 -16.86 -5.47 12.95
C GLY A 245 -16.30 -4.68 14.14
N GLU A 246 -15.03 -4.29 14.11
CA GLU A 246 -14.43 -3.39 15.09
C GLU A 246 -15.13 -2.04 14.90
N ASP A 247 -15.85 -1.61 15.93
CA ASP A 247 -16.67 -0.41 15.85
C ASP A 247 -15.70 0.75 15.56
N TRP A 248 -15.79 1.36 14.38
CA TRP A 248 -15.02 2.56 14.04
C TRP A 248 -15.15 3.62 15.14
N LYS A 249 -16.23 3.61 15.91
CA LYS A 249 -16.36 4.44 17.11
C LYS A 249 -15.31 4.16 18.17
N ASP A 250 -15.02 2.90 18.49
CA ASP A 250 -14.03 2.54 19.51
C ASP A 250 -12.64 3.09 19.13
N ARG A 251 -12.32 3.06 17.82
CA ARG A 251 -11.07 3.60 17.29
C ARG A 251 -11.04 5.12 17.28
N ILE A 252 -12.12 5.77 16.83
CA ILE A 252 -12.26 7.23 16.94
C ILE A 252 -12.17 7.69 18.40
N ASP A 253 -12.73 6.93 19.33
CA ASP A 253 -12.66 7.23 20.77
C ASP A 253 -11.25 7.02 21.31
N ALA A 254 -10.50 6.01 20.84
CA ALA A 254 -9.08 5.88 21.12
C ALA A 254 -8.28 7.10 20.60
N TYR A 255 -8.59 7.55 19.39
CA TYR A 255 -7.95 8.72 18.78
C TYR A 255 -8.26 10.01 19.55
N ARG A 256 -9.50 10.19 19.99
CA ARG A 256 -9.89 11.30 20.87
C ARG A 256 -9.12 11.29 22.17
N ARG A 257 -9.01 10.13 22.84
CA ARG A 257 -8.22 9.99 24.08
C ARG A 257 -6.75 10.36 23.85
N ALA A 258 -6.15 9.91 22.75
CA ALA A 258 -4.78 10.26 22.40
C ALA A 258 -4.61 11.77 22.17
N VAL A 259 -5.53 12.42 21.44
CA VAL A 259 -5.50 13.89 21.23
C VAL A 259 -5.71 14.65 22.54
N ASP A 260 -6.61 14.19 23.40
CA ASP A 260 -6.89 14.83 24.69
C ASP A 260 -5.70 14.76 25.65
N ALA A 261 -4.87 13.72 25.53
CA ALA A 261 -3.63 13.55 26.28
C ALA A 261 -2.51 14.50 25.82
N VAL A 262 -2.63 15.13 24.64
CA VAL A 262 -1.65 16.10 24.15
C VAL A 262 -1.72 17.40 24.98
N PRO A 263 -0.58 17.89 25.51
CA PRO A 263 -0.52 19.17 26.24
C PRO A 263 -1.13 20.34 25.45
N ARG A 264 -1.61 21.35 26.18
CA ARG A 264 -2.18 22.58 25.60
C ARG A 264 -1.13 23.68 25.43
#